data_AF-G3TQ98-F1
#
_entry.id   AF-G3TQ98-F1
#
_cell.length_a   1.000
_cell.length_b   1.000
_cell.length_c   1.000
_cell.angle_alpha   90.00
_cell.angle_beta   90.00
_cell.angle_gamma   90.00
#
_symmetry.space_group_name_H-M   'P 1'
#
loop_
_entity.id
_entity.type
_entity.pdbx_description
1 polymer ?
#
loop_
_entity_poly.entity_id
_entity_poly.type
_entity_poly.pdbx_seq_one_letter_code
_entity_poly.pdbx_strand_id
1 'polypeptide(L)'
;METRPRGSPSSLKESDETFPHGPLVFAGSSEPDVNLAKQFWISASLYPPTESQLVLSRDSRQRLPVARPSGCSASEKCHFQPFPSENNKGTEVEEALKVQRSVEKLEYLQEAKKRDEILQLLRKQREERIMKEMISLRCKPKTKVHKAKKEISESEKQDQEEVKALD
;
A
#
# COMPACT_ATOMS: atom_id res chain seq x y z
N MET A 1 67.42 -44.31 6.50
CA MET A 1 67.11 -43.03 7.19
C MET A 1 66.51 -42.12 6.14
N GLU A 2 65.19 -42.14 5.94
CA GLU A 2 64.51 -41.26 4.98
C GLU A 2 63.37 -40.53 5.68
N THR A 3 63.41 -39.19 5.65
CA THR A 3 62.39 -38.31 6.23
C THR A 3 61.50 -37.72 5.13
N ARG A 4 60.24 -38.18 5.16
CA ARG A 4 58.96 -37.62 4.68
C ARG A 4 58.92 -36.18 4.13
N PRO A 5 58.19 -35.92 3.03
CA PRO A 5 57.60 -34.61 2.74
C PRO A 5 56.13 -34.52 3.25
N ARG A 6 55.80 -33.35 3.79
CA ARG A 6 54.52 -32.96 4.41
C ARG A 6 53.57 -32.38 3.34
N GLY A 7 52.50 -33.10 3.00
CA GLY A 7 51.22 -32.51 2.55
C GLY A 7 50.30 -32.37 3.77
N SER A 8 49.27 -31.52 3.87
CA SER A 8 48.52 -30.64 2.95
C SER A 8 47.79 -29.60 3.86
N PRO A 9 47.13 -28.55 3.33
CA PRO A 9 46.56 -27.48 4.15
C PRO A 9 45.32 -27.94 4.91
N SER A 10 45.17 -27.40 6.12
CA SER A 10 44.08 -27.73 7.06
C SER A 10 42.72 -27.42 6.44
N SER A 11 41.93 -28.48 6.25
CA SER A 11 40.50 -28.43 5.97
C SER A 11 39.79 -27.57 7.01
N LEU A 12 39.18 -26.49 6.53
CA LEU A 12 38.18 -25.69 7.23
C LEU A 12 37.09 -26.65 7.71
N LYS A 13 36.91 -26.76 9.03
CA LYS A 13 35.82 -27.55 9.61
C LYS A 13 34.52 -26.79 9.36
N GLU A 14 33.77 -27.20 8.34
CA GLU A 14 32.33 -27.01 8.30
C GLU A 14 31.75 -27.86 9.43
N SER A 15 31.22 -27.20 10.46
CA SER A 15 30.40 -27.85 11.47
C SER A 15 29.06 -28.17 10.84
N ASP A 16 28.84 -29.47 10.58
CA ASP A 16 27.53 -30.04 10.25
C ASP A 16 26.57 -29.80 11.43
N GLU A 17 25.85 -28.70 11.37
CA GLU A 17 24.69 -28.47 12.20
C GLU A 17 23.54 -29.26 11.57
N THR A 18 23.20 -30.39 12.19
CA THR A 18 22.12 -31.28 11.77
C THR A 18 20.78 -30.56 11.84
N PHE A 19 20.43 -29.85 10.77
CA PHE A 19 19.07 -29.42 10.49
C PHE A 19 18.24 -30.64 10.12
N PRO A 20 16.96 -30.74 10.54
CA PRO A 20 16.12 -31.83 10.09
C PRO A 20 16.04 -31.78 8.56
N HIS A 21 16.54 -32.84 7.90
CA HIS A 21 16.48 -33.00 6.46
C HIS A 21 15.01 -33.12 6.01
N GLY A 22 14.32 -31.98 5.90
CA GLY A 22 13.15 -31.81 5.06
C GLY A 22 13.56 -31.65 3.58
N PRO A 23 12.62 -31.70 2.62
CA PRO A 23 12.90 -31.77 1.18
C PRO A 23 13.49 -30.48 0.57
N LEU A 24 14.06 -29.59 1.37
CA LEU A 24 14.63 -28.31 0.94
C LEU A 24 16.05 -28.51 0.39
N VAL A 25 16.16 -29.32 -0.66
CA VAL A 25 17.41 -29.53 -1.41
C VAL A 25 17.46 -28.52 -2.54
N PHE A 26 18.22 -27.44 -2.35
CA PHE A 26 18.46 -26.45 -3.39
C PHE A 26 19.56 -26.95 -4.34
N ALA A 27 19.18 -27.70 -5.38
CA ALA A 27 20.11 -28.16 -6.41
C ALA A 27 20.19 -27.13 -7.56
N GLY A 28 21.41 -26.73 -7.94
CA GLY A 28 21.66 -25.84 -9.08
C GLY A 28 21.49 -24.33 -8.80
N SER A 29 21.19 -23.94 -7.56
CA SER A 29 21.16 -22.53 -7.13
C SER A 29 22.52 -22.05 -6.65
N SER A 30 22.76 -20.75 -6.74
CA SER A 30 23.97 -20.13 -6.20
C SER A 30 23.89 -20.07 -4.66
N GLU A 31 25.02 -20.17 -3.96
CA GLU A 31 25.09 -20.08 -2.49
C GLU A 31 24.31 -18.89 -1.88
N PRO A 32 24.38 -17.65 -2.42
CA PRO A 32 23.59 -16.55 -1.86
C PRO A 32 22.08 -16.77 -2.00
N ASP A 33 21.61 -17.38 -3.10
CA ASP A 33 20.19 -17.67 -3.30
C ASP A 33 19.70 -18.74 -2.32
N VAL A 34 20.52 -19.75 -2.06
CA VAL A 34 20.22 -20.79 -1.07
C VAL A 34 20.06 -20.18 0.32
N ASN A 35 20.95 -19.26 0.69
CA ASN A 35 20.88 -18.59 1.99
C ASN A 35 19.67 -17.67 2.11
N LEU A 36 19.32 -16.93 1.05
CA LEU A 36 18.11 -16.12 1.02
C LEU A 36 16.85 -16.99 1.17
N ALA A 37 16.77 -18.10 0.43
CA ALA A 37 15.63 -19.00 0.48
C ALA A 37 15.48 -19.67 1.85
N LYS A 38 16.60 -20.03 2.51
CA LYS A 38 16.59 -20.51 3.90
C LYS A 38 16.05 -19.45 4.86
N GLN A 39 16.54 -18.21 4.78
CA GLN A 39 16.07 -17.10 5.62
C GLN A 39 14.57 -16.81 5.44
N PHE A 40 14.11 -16.82 4.19
CA PHE A 40 12.70 -16.66 3.85
C PHE A 40 11.84 -17.77 4.48
N TRP A 41 12.27 -19.03 4.35
CA TRP A 41 11.50 -20.13 4.91
C TRP A 41 11.47 -20.13 6.44
N ILE A 42 12.59 -19.78 7.06
CA ILE A 42 12.65 -19.58 8.51
C ILE A 42 11.64 -18.51 8.91
N SER A 43 11.65 -17.34 8.27
CA SER A 43 10.73 -16.25 8.62
C SER A 43 9.25 -16.59 8.35
N ALA A 44 8.94 -17.32 7.27
CA ALA A 44 7.60 -17.78 6.96
C ALA A 44 7.09 -18.88 7.92
N SER A 45 8.01 -19.68 8.48
CA SER A 45 7.70 -20.74 9.45
C SER A 45 7.65 -20.27 10.90
N LEU A 46 8.04 -19.02 11.19
CA LEU A 46 7.85 -18.44 12.51
C LEU A 46 6.35 -18.41 12.84
N TYR A 47 6.03 -18.72 14.10
CA TYR A 47 4.66 -18.66 14.59
C TYR A 47 4.09 -17.25 14.35
N PRO A 48 2.83 -17.12 13.90
CA PRO A 48 2.24 -15.81 13.65
C PRO A 48 2.45 -14.92 14.86
N PRO A 49 2.83 -13.64 14.66
CA PRO A 49 2.99 -12.71 15.77
C PRO A 49 1.71 -12.74 16.63
N THR A 50 1.84 -12.52 17.92
CA THR A 50 0.74 -12.60 18.90
C THR A 50 -0.49 -11.79 18.50
N GLU A 51 -0.34 -10.77 17.67
CA GLU A 51 -1.42 -9.96 17.08
C GLU A 51 -2.26 -10.70 16.03
N SER A 52 -1.67 -11.67 15.33
CA SER A 52 -2.34 -12.53 14.34
C SER A 52 -2.92 -13.79 14.96
N GLN A 53 -2.53 -14.11 16.20
CA GLN A 53 -3.23 -15.12 16.96
C GLN A 53 -4.57 -14.54 17.37
N LEU A 54 -5.65 -15.09 16.82
CA LEU A 54 -6.98 -14.94 17.41
C LEU A 54 -6.92 -15.64 18.77
N VAL A 55 -6.39 -14.95 19.78
CA VAL A 55 -6.56 -15.29 21.17
C VAL A 55 -8.07 -15.20 21.36
N LEU A 56 -8.72 -16.36 21.23
CA LEU A 56 -10.01 -16.61 21.86
C LEU A 56 -9.71 -16.44 23.34
N SER A 57 -9.75 -15.18 23.82
CA SER A 57 -9.87 -14.88 25.22
C SER A 57 -10.96 -15.79 25.72
N ARG A 58 -10.67 -16.59 26.75
CA ARG A 58 -11.55 -17.64 27.26
C ARG A 58 -12.97 -17.13 27.63
N ASP A 59 -13.13 -15.80 27.67
CA ASP A 59 -14.36 -15.04 27.89
C ASP A 59 -14.83 -14.19 26.70
N SER A 60 -14.41 -14.50 25.45
CA SER A 60 -14.90 -13.84 24.24
C SER A 60 -16.39 -14.13 24.04
N ARG A 61 -17.22 -13.33 24.70
CA ARG A 61 -18.65 -13.22 24.44
C ARG A 61 -18.83 -12.38 23.17
N GLN A 62 -18.36 -12.89 22.03
CA GLN A 62 -18.63 -12.30 20.71
C GLN A 62 -20.09 -12.50 20.27
N ARG A 63 -21.02 -12.54 21.23
CA ARG A 63 -22.44 -12.38 20.98
C ARG A 63 -22.81 -11.05 21.60
N LEU A 64 -23.12 -10.08 20.74
CA LEU A 64 -23.74 -8.83 21.19
C LEU A 64 -24.95 -9.17 22.06
N PRO A 65 -25.14 -8.52 23.22
CA PRO A 65 -26.33 -8.75 24.03
C PRO A 65 -27.57 -8.43 23.18
N VAL A 66 -28.44 -9.42 23.01
CA VAL A 66 -29.75 -9.23 22.36
C VAL A 66 -30.53 -8.24 23.22
N ALA A 67 -31.01 -7.16 22.61
CA ALA A 67 -31.76 -6.11 23.31
C ALA A 67 -32.95 -6.71 24.08
N ARG A 68 -32.93 -6.58 25.40
CA ARG A 68 -34.04 -6.97 26.28
C ARG A 68 -34.94 -5.73 26.48
N PRO A 69 -36.27 -5.88 26.48
CA PRO A 69 -37.16 -4.74 26.67
C PRO A 69 -36.95 -4.12 28.06
N SER A 70 -36.81 -2.80 28.03
CA SER A 70 -36.53 -1.91 29.17
C SER A 70 -37.47 -2.17 30.35
N GLY A 71 -36.87 -2.47 31.50
CA GLY A 71 -37.58 -2.63 32.75
C GLY A 71 -36.63 -2.62 33.95
N CYS A 72 -36.58 -1.46 34.61
CA CYS A 72 -36.25 -1.27 36.01
C CYS A 72 -34.78 -1.38 36.49
N SER A 73 -34.52 -0.54 37.48
CA SER A 73 -33.28 -0.11 38.13
C SER A 73 -32.50 -1.19 38.88
N ALA A 74 -31.16 -1.10 38.84
CA ALA A 74 -30.30 -1.16 40.02
C ALA A 74 -28.83 -0.86 39.67
N SER A 75 -28.15 -0.23 40.63
CA SER A 75 -26.76 0.21 40.63
C SER A 75 -25.76 -0.94 40.52
N GLU A 76 -24.82 -0.87 39.57
CA GLU A 76 -23.54 -1.56 39.65
C GLU A 76 -22.41 -0.59 39.31
N LYS A 77 -21.82 -0.01 40.36
CA LYS A 77 -20.56 0.72 40.28
C LYS A 77 -19.45 -0.29 40.00
N CYS A 78 -19.14 -0.55 38.73
CA CYS A 78 -17.94 -1.29 38.35
C CYS A 78 -16.71 -0.45 38.73
N HIS A 79 -16.14 -0.76 39.89
CA HIS A 79 -14.81 -0.33 40.28
C HIS A 79 -13.82 -1.02 39.34
N PHE A 80 -13.51 -0.39 38.21
CA PHE A 80 -12.34 -0.74 37.42
C PHE A 80 -11.12 -0.34 38.23
N GLN A 81 -10.55 -1.31 38.95
CA GLN A 81 -9.22 -1.19 39.51
C GLN A 81 -8.23 -1.29 38.35
N PRO A 82 -7.40 -0.26 38.07
CA PRO A 82 -6.31 -0.41 37.13
C PRO A 82 -5.31 -1.38 37.76
N PHE A 83 -5.12 -2.54 37.14
CA PHE A 83 -3.96 -3.37 37.44
C PHE A 83 -2.70 -2.55 37.13
N PRO A 84 -1.76 -2.37 38.09
CA PRO A 84 -0.49 -1.74 37.77
C PRO A 84 0.28 -2.72 36.88
N SER A 85 0.36 -2.39 35.59
CA SER A 85 1.21 -3.11 34.64
C SER A 85 2.67 -2.81 35.01
N GLU A 86 3.33 -3.81 35.59
CA GLU A 86 4.71 -3.75 36.04
C GLU A 86 5.66 -3.82 34.83
N ASN A 87 5.84 -2.69 34.14
CA ASN A 87 6.64 -2.58 32.92
C ASN A 87 7.74 -1.52 33.06
N ASN A 88 8.62 -1.62 34.05
CA ASN A 88 9.75 -0.68 34.24
C ASN A 88 10.89 -0.87 33.20
N LYS A 89 10.56 -1.23 31.96
CA LYS A 89 11.49 -1.44 30.84
C LYS A 89 10.87 -1.15 29.46
N GLY A 90 9.71 -0.49 29.42
CA GLY A 90 9.00 -0.08 28.20
C GLY A 90 9.14 1.40 27.84
N THR A 91 9.61 2.24 28.76
CA THR A 91 9.62 3.71 28.59
C THR A 91 10.55 4.16 27.47
N GLU A 92 11.76 3.59 27.38
CA GLU A 92 12.76 3.99 26.37
C GLU A 92 12.32 3.63 24.94
N VAL A 93 11.72 2.45 24.75
CA VAL A 93 11.22 2.01 23.44
C VAL A 93 9.99 2.82 23.02
N GLU A 94 9.10 3.14 23.97
CA GLU A 94 7.91 3.96 23.69
C GLU A 94 8.27 5.41 23.35
N GLU A 95 9.27 5.98 24.03
CA GLU A 95 9.81 7.31 23.73
C GLU A 95 10.49 7.34 22.35
N ALA A 96 11.28 6.33 22.00
CA ALA A 96 11.90 6.21 20.68
C ALA A 96 10.85 6.17 19.55
N LEU A 97 9.79 5.37 19.71
CA LEU A 97 8.68 5.32 18.75
C LEU A 97 7.94 6.65 18.65
N LYS A 98 7.78 7.38 19.74
CA LYS A 98 7.13 8.71 19.76
C LYS A 98 7.96 9.77 19.05
N VAL A 99 9.29 9.72 19.19
CA VAL A 99 10.22 10.58 18.44
C VAL A 99 10.16 10.25 16.96
N GLN A 100 10.17 8.98 16.57
CA GLN A 100 10.05 8.59 15.17
C GLN A 100 8.73 9.08 14.54
N ARG A 101 7.59 8.87 15.21
CA ARG A 101 6.29 9.36 14.72
C ARG A 101 6.25 10.89 14.57
N SER A 102 6.94 11.63 15.44
CA SER A 102 6.94 13.09 15.37
C SER A 102 7.77 13.60 14.18
N VAL A 103 8.88 12.93 13.86
CA VAL A 103 9.68 13.19 12.66
C VAL A 103 8.86 12.91 11.40
N GLU A 104 8.25 11.72 11.30
CA GLU A 104 7.40 11.35 10.16
C GLU A 104 6.25 12.34 9.97
N LYS A 105 5.62 12.78 11.08
CA LYS A 105 4.54 13.77 11.03
C LYS A 105 4.99 15.10 10.42
N LEU A 106 6.21 15.56 10.71
CA LEU A 106 6.74 16.80 10.13
C LEU A 106 6.98 16.64 8.63
N GLU A 107 7.50 15.51 8.19
CA GLU A 107 7.69 15.21 6.77
C GLU A 107 6.34 15.20 6.02
N TYR A 108 5.32 14.53 6.55
CA TYR A 108 3.99 14.52 5.94
C TYR A 108 3.34 15.91 5.87
N LEU A 109 3.59 16.77 6.86
CA LEU A 109 3.13 18.17 6.81
C LEU A 109 3.81 18.97 5.71
N GLN A 110 5.11 18.75 5.47
CA GLN A 110 5.82 19.40 4.37
C GLN A 110 5.34 18.89 3.01
N GLU A 111 5.13 17.58 2.88
CA GLU A 111 4.58 16.92 1.70
C GLU A 111 3.18 17.48 1.36
N ALA A 112 2.32 17.66 2.37
CA ALA A 112 0.99 18.23 2.19
C ALA A 112 1.04 19.67 1.64
N LYS A 113 1.94 20.52 2.17
CA LYS A 113 2.14 21.88 1.64
C LYS A 113 2.58 21.88 0.18
N LYS A 114 3.55 21.02 -0.18
CA LYS A 114 3.99 20.87 -1.58
C LYS A 114 2.84 20.44 -2.49
N ARG A 115 1.97 19.52 -2.04
CA ARG A 115 0.78 19.10 -2.80
C ARG A 115 -0.18 20.27 -3.03
N ASP A 116 -0.44 21.07 -2.00
CA ASP A 116 -1.30 22.25 -2.11
C ASP A 116 -0.74 23.28 -3.09
N GLU A 117 0.57 23.53 -3.07
CA GLU A 117 1.26 24.41 -4.02
C GLU A 117 1.09 23.93 -5.48
N ILE A 118 1.28 22.63 -5.73
CA ILE A 118 1.09 22.02 -7.05
C ILE A 118 -0.37 22.18 -7.51
N LEU A 119 -1.33 21.90 -6.63
CA LEU A 119 -2.75 22.03 -6.96
C LEU A 119 -3.12 23.48 -7.30
N GLN A 120 -2.58 24.46 -6.57
CA GLN A 120 -2.80 25.88 -6.88
C GLN A 120 -2.20 26.26 -8.24
N LEU A 121 -0.99 25.80 -8.55
CA LEU A 121 -0.36 26.03 -9.85
C LEU A 121 -1.21 25.47 -11.00
N LEU A 122 -1.69 24.22 -10.86
CA LEU A 122 -2.52 23.57 -11.87
C LEU A 122 -3.86 24.30 -12.06
N ARG A 123 -4.48 24.79 -10.97
CA ARG A 123 -5.70 25.61 -11.06
C ARG A 123 -5.44 26.88 -11.86
N LYS A 124 -4.36 27.60 -11.57
CA LYS A 124 -3.98 28.82 -12.30
C LYS A 124 -3.74 28.55 -13.79
N GLN A 125 -2.99 27.50 -14.12
CA GLN A 125 -2.76 27.12 -15.53
C GLN A 125 -4.07 26.78 -16.27
N ARG A 126 -5.01 26.12 -15.59
CA ARG A 126 -6.32 25.82 -16.15
C ARG A 126 -7.13 27.09 -16.41
N GLU A 127 -7.14 28.03 -15.47
CA GLU A 127 -7.82 29.32 -15.61
C GLU A 127 -7.23 30.15 -16.77
N GLU A 128 -5.91 30.21 -16.87
CA GLU A 128 -5.21 30.89 -17.99
C GLU A 128 -5.56 30.27 -19.34
N ARG A 129 -5.61 28.92 -19.42
CA ARG A 129 -6.04 28.22 -20.63
C ARG A 129 -7.46 28.59 -21.02
N ILE A 130 -8.41 28.51 -20.07
CA ILE A 130 -9.82 28.86 -20.29
C ILE A 130 -9.95 30.30 -20.78
N MET A 131 -9.20 31.24 -20.18
CA MET A 131 -9.22 32.65 -20.57
C MET A 131 -8.72 32.85 -21.99
N LYS A 132 -7.62 32.19 -22.37
CA LYS A 132 -7.09 32.23 -23.74
C LYS A 132 -8.06 31.63 -24.75
N GLU A 133 -8.69 30.51 -24.42
CA GLU A 133 -9.71 29.88 -25.25
C GLU A 133 -10.92 30.80 -25.44
N MET A 134 -11.45 31.40 -24.37
CA MET A 134 -12.55 32.37 -24.42
C MET A 134 -12.27 33.53 -25.38
N ILE A 135 -11.05 34.08 -25.35
CA ILE A 135 -10.63 35.16 -26.26
C ILE A 135 -10.52 34.64 -27.70
N SER A 136 -9.89 33.47 -27.92
CA SER A 136 -9.72 32.88 -29.25
C SER A 136 -11.03 32.47 -29.92
N LEU A 137 -12.04 32.05 -29.14
CA LEU A 137 -13.37 31.72 -29.64
C LEU A 137 -14.09 32.95 -30.21
N ARG A 138 -13.83 34.14 -29.64
CA ARG A 138 -14.34 35.41 -30.17
C ARG A 138 -13.48 35.90 -31.35
N CYS A 139 -12.16 35.70 -31.28
CA CYS A 139 -11.21 36.09 -32.31
C CYS A 139 -10.99 34.99 -33.37
N LYS A 140 -12.03 34.27 -33.79
CA LYS A 140 -11.89 33.39 -34.96
C LYS A 140 -11.57 34.28 -36.16
N PRO A 141 -10.39 34.14 -36.80
CA PRO A 141 -10.14 34.85 -38.04
C PRO A 141 -11.23 34.41 -39.01
N LYS A 142 -11.97 35.37 -39.56
CA LYS A 142 -12.84 35.08 -40.68
C LYS A 142 -11.93 34.63 -41.81
N THR A 143 -11.68 33.33 -41.90
CA THR A 143 -11.19 32.70 -43.12
C THR A 143 -12.14 33.22 -44.19
N LYS A 144 -11.61 33.90 -45.20
CA LYS A 144 -12.39 34.22 -46.39
C LYS A 144 -12.84 32.86 -46.91
N VAL A 145 -14.08 32.49 -46.56
CA VAL A 145 -14.78 31.38 -47.15
C VAL A 145 -14.88 31.79 -48.61
N HIS A 146 -13.96 31.28 -49.42
CA HIS A 146 -14.23 31.09 -50.83
C HIS A 146 -15.58 30.42 -50.86
N LYS A 147 -16.52 31.08 -51.52
CA LYS A 147 -17.94 30.71 -51.64
C LYS A 147 -18.01 29.31 -52.24
N ALA A 148 -17.78 28.27 -51.44
CA ALA A 148 -18.09 26.92 -51.81
C ALA A 148 -19.61 26.89 -51.83
N LYS A 149 -20.15 26.78 -53.04
CA LYS A 149 -21.55 26.40 -53.24
C LYS A 149 -21.84 25.27 -52.27
N LYS A 150 -22.96 25.39 -51.57
CA LYS A 150 -23.54 24.33 -50.76
C LYS A 150 -24.03 23.25 -51.73
N GLU A 151 -23.10 22.51 -52.33
CA GLU A 151 -23.39 21.25 -52.99
C GLU A 151 -23.61 20.24 -51.87
N ILE A 152 -24.88 20.03 -51.57
CA ILE A 152 -25.34 18.91 -50.76
C ILE A 152 -24.80 17.66 -51.46
N SER A 153 -23.89 16.94 -50.78
CA SER A 153 -23.33 15.69 -51.28
C SER A 153 -24.47 14.74 -51.63
N GLU A 154 -24.36 13.99 -52.72
CA GLU A 154 -25.41 13.03 -53.15
C GLU A 154 -25.77 12.02 -52.04
N SER A 155 -24.81 11.69 -51.19
CA SER A 155 -25.02 10.84 -50.01
C SER A 155 -26.02 11.43 -49.02
N GLU A 156 -26.03 12.75 -48.82
CA GLU A 156 -26.89 13.41 -47.85
C GLU A 156 -28.33 13.59 -48.39
N LYS A 157 -28.51 13.47 -49.71
CA LYS A 157 -29.84 13.44 -50.35
C LYS A 157 -30.48 12.06 -50.24
N GLN A 158 -29.67 11.01 -50.43
CA GLN A 158 -30.15 9.63 -50.35
C GLN A 158 -30.65 9.29 -48.94
N ASP A 159 -29.90 9.68 -47.90
CA ASP A 159 -30.30 9.48 -46.51
C ASP A 159 -31.64 10.17 -46.18
N GLN A 160 -31.91 11.36 -46.75
CA GLN A 160 -33.18 12.06 -46.55
C GLN A 160 -34.35 11.42 -47.29
N GLU A 161 -34.10 10.75 -48.41
CA GLU A 161 -35.10 10.03 -49.18
C GLU A 161 -35.48 8.72 -48.49
N GLU A 162 -34.50 7.98 -47.94
CA GLU A 162 -34.74 6.77 -47.16
C GLU A 162 -35.57 7.03 -45.90
N VAL A 163 -35.29 8.14 -45.18
CA VAL A 163 -36.09 8.52 -44.01
C VAL A 163 -37.54 8.85 -44.38
N LYS A 164 -37.78 9.46 -45.55
CA LYS A 164 -39.14 9.78 -46.01
C LYS A 164 -39.92 8.57 -46.52
N ALA A 165 -39.25 7.51 -46.93
CA ALA A 165 -39.90 6.29 -47.43
C ALA A 165 -40.42 5.38 -46.31
N LEU A 166 -40.11 5.68 -45.04
CA LEU A 166 -40.49 4.89 -43.87
C LEU A 166 -41.67 5.46 -43.07
N ASP A 167 -42.14 6.67 -43.42
CA ASP A 167 -43.39 7.28 -42.92
C ASP A 167 -44.56 6.98 -43.88
#